data_AF-A0A3D4K9N7-F1
#
_entry.id   AF-A0A3D4K9N7-F1
#
_cell.length_a   1.000
_cell.length_b   1.000
_cell.length_c   1.000
_cell.angle_alpha   90.00
_cell.angle_beta   90.00
_cell.angle_gamma   90.00
#
_symmetry.space_group_name_H-M   'P 1'
#
loop_
_entity.id
_entity.type
_entity.pdbx_description
1 polymer ?
#
loop_
_entity_poly.entity_id
_entity_poly.type
_entity_poly.pdbx_seq_one_letter_code
_entity_poly.pdbx_strand_id
1 'polypeptide(L)'
;MSTEDIIRDIREFAKPTIVKTISLIVLISLIVLGVIVIKNVNSELKIREIASKMQQFKYSTLSFNNIYSGLPGDLSNATFYWKEVTDNGNLDKKIDSTNNETILAWQHLQLAKLMPDETDKMSGKWSDGKDGIIISRQNAPRGNIENSVFFIGYMEEYSANVIGFAHNSSTKGLPLSPALTPEQAYNLDLMIDDGYPKKGSLLSIGTETNKCELAGEYKMEQDILECLIINKI
;
A
#
# COMPACT_ATOMS: atom_id res chain seq x y z
N MET A 1 -11.97 -75.38 -9.94
CA MET A 1 -12.20 -73.92 -10.05
C MET A 1 -11.79 -73.52 -11.45
N SER A 2 -12.75 -73.15 -12.30
CA SER A 2 -12.47 -72.84 -13.71
C SER A 2 -11.82 -71.46 -13.83
N THR A 3 -11.04 -71.22 -14.87
CA THR A 3 -10.43 -69.90 -15.14
C THR A 3 -11.48 -68.79 -15.25
N GLU A 4 -12.71 -69.11 -15.68
CA GLU A 4 -13.82 -68.15 -15.75
C GLU A 4 -14.35 -67.75 -14.36
N ASP A 5 -14.36 -68.67 -13.40
CA ASP A 5 -14.78 -68.37 -12.02
C ASP A 5 -13.79 -67.40 -11.33
N ILE A 6 -12.48 -67.59 -11.57
CA ILE A 6 -11.43 -66.71 -11.03
C ILE A 6 -11.55 -65.30 -11.61
N ILE A 7 -11.81 -65.18 -12.92
CA ILE A 7 -11.97 -63.88 -13.59
C ILE A 7 -13.25 -63.17 -13.10
N ARG A 8 -14.34 -63.91 -12.83
CA ARG A 8 -15.57 -63.35 -12.28
C ARG A 8 -15.35 -62.78 -10.87
N ASP A 9 -14.69 -63.55 -10.00
CA ASP A 9 -14.44 -63.12 -8.62
C ASP A 9 -13.49 -61.91 -8.57
N ILE A 10 -12.43 -61.89 -9.40
CA ILE A 10 -11.54 -60.73 -9.52
C ILE A 10 -12.32 -59.48 -9.98
N ARG A 11 -13.24 -59.61 -10.93
CA ARG A 11 -14.10 -58.49 -11.39
C ARG A 11 -15.05 -58.01 -10.30
N GLU A 12 -15.57 -58.91 -9.48
CA GLU A 12 -16.48 -58.59 -8.38
C GLU A 12 -15.77 -57.85 -7.24
N PHE A 13 -14.53 -58.24 -6.92
CA PHE A 13 -13.67 -57.53 -5.96
C PHE A 13 -13.06 -56.23 -6.51
N ALA A 14 -12.76 -56.15 -7.81
CA ALA A 14 -12.19 -54.97 -8.44
C ALA A 14 -13.19 -53.81 -8.57
N LYS A 15 -14.48 -54.10 -8.83
CA LYS A 15 -15.54 -53.09 -8.97
C LYS A 15 -15.64 -52.09 -7.79
N PRO A 16 -15.79 -52.52 -6.52
CA PRO A 16 -15.89 -51.59 -5.40
C PRO A 16 -14.58 -50.83 -5.15
N THR A 17 -13.42 -51.46 -5.42
CA THR A 17 -12.10 -50.83 -5.24
C THR A 17 -11.85 -49.74 -6.29
N ILE A 18 -12.19 -50.00 -7.55
CA ILE A 18 -12.07 -49.02 -8.64
C ILE A 18 -13.04 -47.85 -8.40
N VAL A 19 -14.30 -48.12 -8.04
CA VAL A 19 -15.28 -47.07 -7.75
C VAL A 19 -14.82 -46.17 -6.61
N LYS A 20 -14.35 -46.77 -5.49
CA LYS A 20 -13.85 -46.03 -4.33
C LYS A 20 -12.64 -45.15 -4.67
N THR A 21 -11.76 -45.63 -5.54
CA THR A 21 -10.56 -44.89 -5.95
C THR A 21 -10.90 -43.74 -6.90
N ILE A 22 -11.79 -43.96 -7.87
CA ILE A 22 -12.22 -42.91 -8.81
C ILE A 22 -13.00 -41.81 -8.08
N SER A 23 -13.94 -42.14 -7.20
CA SER A 23 -14.69 -41.13 -6.43
C SER A 23 -13.78 -40.29 -5.53
N LEU A 24 -12.73 -40.90 -4.97
CA LEU A 24 -11.74 -40.20 -4.15
C LEU A 24 -10.92 -39.21 -4.98
N ILE A 25 -10.45 -39.61 -6.16
CA ILE A 25 -9.69 -38.73 -7.07
C ILE A 25 -10.56 -37.56 -7.53
N VAL A 26 -11.81 -37.81 -7.90
CA VAL A 26 -12.76 -36.74 -8.30
C VAL A 26 -12.98 -35.73 -7.18
N LEU A 27 -13.14 -36.19 -5.93
CA LEU A 27 -13.30 -35.31 -4.77
C LEU A 27 -12.06 -34.46 -4.54
N ILE A 28 -10.86 -35.06 -4.60
CA ILE A 28 -9.60 -34.33 -4.46
C ILE A 28 -9.44 -33.28 -5.56
N SER A 29 -9.70 -33.63 -6.82
CA SER A 29 -9.63 -32.68 -7.94
C SER A 29 -10.58 -31.50 -7.78
N LEU A 30 -11.82 -31.74 -7.30
CA LEU A 30 -12.79 -30.67 -7.01
C LEU A 30 -12.31 -29.74 -5.90
N ILE A 31 -11.73 -30.30 -4.82
CA ILE A 31 -11.19 -29.50 -3.71
C ILE A 31 -10.00 -28.66 -4.19
N VAL A 32 -9.07 -29.25 -4.95
CA VAL A 32 -7.90 -28.53 -5.46
C VAL A 32 -8.31 -27.41 -6.41
N LEU A 33 -9.27 -27.64 -7.32
CA LEU A 33 -9.79 -26.61 -8.22
C LEU A 33 -10.48 -25.46 -7.46
N GLY A 34 -11.23 -25.75 -6.40
CA GLY A 34 -11.89 -24.73 -5.57
C GLY A 34 -10.91 -23.83 -4.80
N VAL A 35 -9.78 -24.37 -4.33
CA VAL A 35 -8.76 -23.59 -3.59
C VAL A 35 -8.04 -22.58 -4.49
N ILE A 36 -7.86 -22.87 -5.78
CA ILE A 36 -7.09 -22.01 -6.70
C ILE A 36 -7.77 -20.64 -6.91
N VAL A 37 -9.10 -20.55 -6.84
CA VAL A 37 -9.86 -19.31 -7.10
C VAL A 37 -9.77 -18.30 -5.95
N ILE A 38 -9.37 -18.71 -4.75
CA ILE A 38 -9.45 -17.86 -3.53
C ILE A 38 -8.26 -16.89 -3.39
N LYS A 39 -7.13 -17.13 -4.08
CA LYS A 39 -5.90 -16.36 -3.85
C LYS A 39 -5.96 -14.94 -4.43
N ASN A 40 -6.65 -14.72 -5.54
CA ASN A 40 -6.57 -13.45 -6.29
C ASN A 40 -7.49 -12.33 -5.75
N VAL A 41 -8.54 -12.68 -4.99
CA VAL A 41 -9.48 -11.67 -4.45
C VAL A 41 -8.82 -10.82 -3.35
N ASN A 42 -7.91 -11.42 -2.57
CA ASN A 42 -7.30 -10.75 -1.42
C ASN A 42 -6.26 -9.69 -1.80
N SER A 43 -5.53 -9.86 -2.91
CA SER A 43 -4.57 -8.87 -3.39
C SER A 43 -5.30 -7.65 -3.96
N GLU A 44 -6.36 -7.86 -4.74
CA GLU A 44 -7.12 -6.78 -5.36
C GLU A 44 -7.82 -5.88 -4.33
N LEU A 45 -8.41 -6.46 -3.27
CA LEU A 45 -9.00 -5.70 -2.18
C LEU A 45 -7.96 -4.81 -1.47
N LYS A 46 -6.73 -5.31 -1.31
CA LYS A 46 -5.66 -4.50 -0.71
C LYS A 46 -5.30 -3.29 -1.58
N ILE A 47 -5.19 -3.48 -2.89
CA ILE A 47 -4.89 -2.38 -3.81
C ILE A 47 -6.02 -1.35 -3.83
N ARG A 48 -7.28 -1.79 -3.84
CA ARG A 48 -8.45 -0.89 -3.77
C ARG A 48 -8.47 -0.04 -2.49
N GLU A 49 -8.13 -0.63 -1.35
CA GLU A 49 -8.05 0.12 -0.09
C GLU A 49 -6.89 1.13 -0.11
N ILE A 50 -5.72 0.78 -0.67
CA ILE A 50 -4.61 1.73 -0.85
C ILE A 50 -5.07 2.90 -1.72
N ALA A 51 -5.72 2.62 -2.84
CA ALA A 51 -6.24 3.66 -3.74
C ALA A 51 -7.19 4.61 -3.01
N SER A 52 -8.15 4.04 -2.28
CA SER A 52 -9.12 4.79 -1.48
C SER A 52 -8.44 5.67 -0.43
N LYS A 53 -7.52 5.11 0.35
CA LYS A 53 -6.79 5.85 1.40
C LYS A 53 -5.92 6.97 0.83
N MET A 54 -5.20 6.73 -0.26
CA MET A 54 -4.39 7.77 -0.92
C MET A 54 -5.26 8.94 -1.39
N GLN A 55 -6.40 8.66 -2.02
CA GLN A 55 -7.33 9.70 -2.45
C GLN A 55 -7.93 10.44 -1.26
N GLN A 56 -8.33 9.73 -0.20
CA GLN A 56 -8.82 10.35 1.03
C GLN A 56 -7.78 11.29 1.62
N PHE A 57 -6.53 10.85 1.83
CA PHE A 57 -5.47 11.72 2.33
C PHE A 57 -5.25 12.96 1.44
N LYS A 58 -5.31 12.81 0.11
CA LYS A 58 -5.21 13.94 -0.83
C LYS A 58 -6.34 14.94 -0.60
N TYR A 59 -7.59 14.49 -0.55
CA TYR A 59 -8.73 15.37 -0.29
C TYR A 59 -8.72 15.96 1.11
N SER A 60 -8.20 15.24 2.11
CA SER A 60 -8.02 15.73 3.47
C SER A 60 -7.02 16.89 3.51
N THR A 61 -5.89 16.78 2.78
CA THR A 61 -4.92 17.88 2.66
C THR A 61 -5.50 19.08 1.95
N LEU A 62 -6.26 18.88 0.86
CA LEU A 62 -6.95 19.98 0.17
C LEU A 62 -7.99 20.65 1.07
N SER A 63 -8.77 19.87 1.81
CA SER A 63 -9.76 20.38 2.77
C SER A 63 -9.11 21.14 3.91
N PHE A 64 -7.99 20.62 4.43
CA PHE A 64 -7.19 21.29 5.45
C PHE A 64 -6.73 22.66 4.96
N ASN A 65 -6.17 22.73 3.74
CA ASN A 65 -5.76 23.99 3.13
C ASN A 65 -6.92 24.98 2.97
N ASN A 66 -8.10 24.52 2.58
CA ASN A 66 -9.27 25.38 2.46
C ASN A 66 -9.76 25.94 3.81
N ILE A 67 -9.61 25.18 4.90
CA ILE A 67 -10.06 25.59 6.24
C ILE A 67 -9.04 26.49 6.94
N TYR A 68 -7.74 26.15 6.83
CA TYR A 68 -6.67 26.79 7.59
C TYR A 68 -5.79 27.74 6.75
N SER A 69 -5.98 27.80 5.43
CA SER A 69 -5.15 28.60 4.50
C SER A 69 -3.66 28.27 4.57
N GLY A 70 -3.33 27.00 4.84
CA GLY A 70 -1.98 26.45 4.88
C GLY A 70 -2.01 24.93 4.75
N LEU A 71 -0.88 24.31 4.39
CA LEU A 71 -0.81 22.86 4.26
C LEU A 71 -0.68 22.20 5.64
N PRO A 72 -1.12 20.93 5.80
CA PRO A 72 -0.84 20.19 7.02
C PRO A 72 0.68 20.05 7.19
N GLY A 73 1.17 20.14 8.42
CA GLY A 73 2.60 20.27 8.74
C GLY A 73 3.12 21.68 8.55
N ASP A 74 2.85 22.27 7.39
CA ASP A 74 3.32 23.60 6.98
C ASP A 74 2.35 24.74 7.37
N LEU A 75 2.16 24.91 8.68
CA LEU A 75 1.29 25.95 9.24
C LEU A 75 2.01 26.70 10.36
N SER A 76 2.23 28.01 10.18
CA SER A 76 3.01 28.84 11.12
C SER A 76 2.30 29.13 12.45
N ASN A 77 0.99 28.86 12.54
CA ASN A 77 0.17 29.10 13.73
C ASN A 77 -0.61 27.85 14.18
N ALA A 78 -0.14 26.63 13.90
CA ALA A 78 -0.80 25.39 14.31
C ALA A 78 -1.08 25.32 15.83
N THR A 79 -0.12 25.77 16.64
CA THR A 79 -0.22 25.87 18.11
C THR A 79 -1.36 26.79 18.59
N PHE A 80 -1.83 27.72 17.76
CA PHE A 80 -3.00 28.55 18.08
C PHE A 80 -4.29 27.72 18.09
N TYR A 81 -4.43 26.79 17.14
CA TYR A 81 -5.58 25.91 17.02
C TYR A 81 -5.51 24.71 17.97
N TRP A 82 -4.32 24.11 18.12
CA TRP A 82 -4.09 22.90 18.92
C TRP A 82 -2.98 23.10 19.96
N LYS A 83 -3.27 23.94 20.96
CA LYS A 83 -2.36 24.31 22.03
C LYS A 83 -1.72 23.11 22.72
N GLU A 84 -0.40 23.15 22.90
CA GLU A 84 0.40 22.15 23.65
C GLU A 84 0.42 20.72 23.09
N VAL A 85 -0.25 20.46 21.96
CA VAL A 85 -0.31 19.12 21.34
C VAL A 85 0.54 19.02 20.08
N THR A 86 0.83 20.15 19.42
CA THR A 86 1.51 20.20 18.13
C THR A 86 2.54 21.34 18.06
N ASP A 87 3.30 21.40 16.97
CA ASP A 87 4.31 22.42 16.69
C ASP A 87 3.97 23.17 15.40
N ASN A 88 4.59 24.34 15.19
CA ASN A 88 4.36 25.16 14.00
C ASN A 88 5.34 24.78 12.87
N GLY A 89 4.82 24.72 11.65
CA GLY A 89 5.61 24.72 10.42
C GLY A 89 6.13 26.11 10.07
N ASN A 90 6.73 26.24 8.90
CA ASN A 90 7.40 27.46 8.46
C ASN A 90 6.59 28.34 7.47
N LEU A 91 5.49 27.81 6.91
CA LEU A 91 4.61 28.42 5.89
C LEU A 91 5.29 28.69 4.54
N ASP A 92 6.20 27.83 4.10
CA ASP A 92 6.93 27.94 2.83
C ASP A 92 6.29 27.19 1.65
N LYS A 93 5.14 26.54 1.90
CA LYS A 93 4.34 25.72 0.96
C LYS A 93 4.96 24.37 0.63
N LYS A 94 6.00 23.95 1.35
CA LYS A 94 6.59 22.63 1.25
C LYS A 94 6.31 21.90 2.55
N ILE A 95 5.98 20.61 2.44
CA ILE A 95 5.88 19.73 3.60
C ILE A 95 7.19 18.94 3.64
N ASP A 96 8.24 19.47 4.25
CA ASP A 96 9.54 18.82 4.21
C ASP A 96 10.01 18.35 5.61
N SER A 97 11.31 18.14 5.77
CA SER A 97 11.88 17.70 7.04
C SER A 97 12.27 18.86 7.95
N THR A 98 12.27 20.09 7.42
CA THR A 98 12.36 21.33 8.19
C THR A 98 11.19 21.36 9.16
N ASN A 99 11.47 21.71 10.42
CA ASN A 99 10.49 21.75 11.49
C ASN A 99 9.67 20.47 11.70
N ASN A 100 10.12 19.32 11.16
CA ASN A 100 9.40 18.05 11.20
C ASN A 100 8.01 18.08 10.52
N GLU A 101 7.81 18.93 9.53
CA GLU A 101 6.51 19.15 8.86
C GLU A 101 5.91 17.86 8.30
N THR A 102 6.75 16.96 7.78
CA THR A 102 6.35 15.62 7.29
C THR A 102 5.53 14.82 8.32
N ILE A 103 5.97 14.77 9.59
CA ILE A 103 5.25 14.03 10.64
C ILE A 103 4.15 14.87 11.29
N LEU A 104 4.32 16.20 11.32
CA LEU A 104 3.28 17.12 11.77
C LEU A 104 2.09 17.10 10.82
N ALA A 105 2.29 16.85 9.53
CA ALA A 105 1.21 16.79 8.54
C ALA A 105 0.16 15.74 8.93
N TRP A 106 0.60 14.54 9.28
CA TRP A 106 -0.30 13.49 9.75
C TRP A 106 -1.01 13.87 11.04
N GLN A 107 -0.29 14.49 11.97
CA GLN A 107 -0.87 14.97 13.22
C GLN A 107 -1.93 16.06 12.98
N HIS A 108 -1.63 17.06 12.16
CA HIS A 108 -2.54 18.16 11.83
C HIS A 108 -3.83 17.63 11.17
N LEU A 109 -3.71 16.69 10.22
CA LEU A 109 -4.87 16.05 9.60
C LEU A 109 -5.74 15.30 10.62
N GLN A 110 -5.12 14.61 11.58
CA GLN A 110 -5.85 13.91 12.64
C GLN A 110 -6.54 14.88 13.62
N LEU A 111 -5.84 15.94 14.05
CA LEU A 111 -6.36 16.97 14.96
C LEU A 111 -7.49 17.79 14.32
N ALA A 112 -7.44 18.00 13.00
CA ALA A 112 -8.51 18.61 12.23
C ALA A 112 -9.70 17.67 11.96
N LYS A 113 -9.62 16.39 12.36
CA LYS A 113 -10.60 15.34 12.07
C LYS A 113 -10.83 15.13 10.57
N LEU A 114 -9.78 15.35 9.78
CA LEU A 114 -9.77 15.12 8.33
C LEU A 114 -9.06 13.82 7.97
N MET A 115 -8.43 13.13 8.92
CA MET A 115 -7.81 11.84 8.67
C MET A 115 -8.87 10.73 8.53
N PRO A 116 -8.85 9.92 7.46
CA PRO A 116 -9.76 8.79 7.29
C PRO A 116 -9.56 7.73 8.37
N ASP A 117 -10.66 7.23 8.96
CA ASP A 117 -10.82 6.21 10.03
C ASP A 117 -9.54 5.48 10.50
N GLU A 118 -8.58 6.26 11.00
CA GLU A 118 -7.29 5.77 11.48
C GLU A 118 -7.37 5.71 13.00
N THR A 119 -7.20 4.51 13.54
CA THR A 119 -7.24 4.27 14.98
C THR A 119 -5.93 4.64 15.65
N ASP A 120 -4.83 4.64 14.89
CA ASP A 120 -3.51 4.95 15.39
C ASP A 120 -3.37 6.47 15.62
N LYS A 121 -2.85 6.87 16.79
CA LYS A 121 -2.60 8.28 17.10
C LYS A 121 -1.29 8.72 16.47
N MET A 122 -1.35 9.76 15.66
CA MET A 122 -0.18 10.40 15.05
C MET A 122 0.49 11.29 16.09
N SER A 123 1.70 10.93 16.50
CA SER A 123 2.42 11.62 17.58
C SER A 123 2.83 13.06 17.23
N GLY A 124 3.00 13.35 15.93
CA GLY A 124 3.66 14.58 15.46
C GLY A 124 5.14 14.68 15.87
N LYS A 125 5.71 13.60 16.43
CA LYS A 125 7.07 13.56 16.97
C LYS A 125 7.82 12.33 16.48
N TRP A 126 9.13 12.47 16.33
CA TRP A 126 9.99 11.32 16.09
C TRP A 126 9.97 10.38 17.29
N SER A 127 10.21 9.10 17.01
CA SER A 127 10.32 8.09 18.06
C SER A 127 11.67 8.20 18.74
N ASP A 128 11.71 7.93 20.05
CA ASP A 128 12.93 8.04 20.85
C ASP A 128 14.10 7.27 20.21
N GLY A 129 15.20 7.98 19.94
CA GLY A 129 16.41 7.43 19.31
C GLY A 129 16.28 7.14 17.81
N LYS A 130 15.21 7.60 17.15
CA LYS A 130 14.91 7.38 15.73
C LYS A 130 14.53 8.68 15.01
N ASP A 131 15.20 9.77 15.36
CA ASP A 131 14.98 11.09 14.75
C ASP A 131 15.15 11.05 13.23
N GLY A 132 14.14 11.55 12.54
CA GLY A 132 14.07 11.57 11.08
C GLY A 132 13.60 10.26 10.44
N ILE A 133 13.21 9.23 11.21
CA ILE A 133 12.73 7.95 10.67
C ILE A 133 11.20 7.91 10.71
N ILE A 134 10.59 7.66 9.56
CA ILE A 134 9.15 7.40 9.44
C ILE A 134 8.86 5.98 9.91
N ILE A 135 7.91 5.83 10.84
CA ILE A 135 7.52 4.59 11.49
C ILE A 135 5.99 4.47 11.43
N SER A 136 5.54 3.42 10.74
CA SER A 136 4.12 3.07 10.65
C SER A 136 3.45 2.98 12.03
N ARG A 137 2.21 3.45 12.14
CA ARG A 137 1.37 3.47 13.36
C ARG A 137 1.79 4.42 14.47
N GLN A 138 2.89 5.15 14.28
CA GLN A 138 3.39 6.07 15.31
C GLN A 138 3.42 7.50 14.80
N ASN A 139 4.18 7.74 13.72
CA ASN A 139 4.31 9.07 13.12
C ASN A 139 3.84 9.11 11.66
N ALA A 140 3.33 7.99 11.15
CA ALA A 140 2.71 7.89 9.84
C ALA A 140 1.67 6.74 9.77
N PRO A 141 0.62 6.87 8.94
CA PRO A 141 -0.39 5.83 8.76
C PRO A 141 0.21 4.54 8.17
N ARG A 142 -0.28 3.39 8.63
CA ARG A 142 0.17 2.08 8.15
C ARG A 142 -0.60 1.67 6.89
N GLY A 143 0.11 1.02 5.96
CA GLY A 143 -0.53 0.33 4.85
C GLY A 143 -1.12 -1.04 5.22
N ASN A 144 -1.97 -1.54 4.34
CA ASN A 144 -2.59 -2.88 4.46
C ASN A 144 -1.75 -4.00 3.83
N ILE A 145 -0.57 -3.67 3.29
CA ILE A 145 0.48 -4.60 2.89
C ILE A 145 1.44 -4.77 4.07
N GLU A 146 2.04 -5.95 4.20
CA GLU A 146 3.02 -6.21 5.25
C GLU A 146 4.19 -5.21 5.16
N ASN A 147 4.60 -4.66 6.31
CA ASN A 147 5.66 -3.67 6.40
C ASN A 147 5.52 -2.49 5.43
N SER A 148 4.29 -2.02 5.17
CA SER A 148 4.05 -0.84 4.33
C SER A 148 3.61 0.38 5.14
N VAL A 149 3.87 1.57 4.60
CA VAL A 149 3.62 2.85 5.25
C VAL A 149 3.20 3.90 4.22
N PHE A 150 2.26 4.76 4.62
CA PHE A 150 1.97 5.99 3.87
C PHE A 150 2.91 7.10 4.32
N PHE A 151 3.36 7.95 3.42
CA PHE A 151 4.15 9.12 3.78
C PHE A 151 3.61 10.35 3.07
N ILE A 152 3.84 11.51 3.67
CA ILE A 152 3.65 12.82 3.05
C ILE A 152 5.02 13.47 3.02
N GLY A 153 5.32 14.22 1.97
CA GLY A 153 6.54 15.00 1.94
C GLY A 153 6.67 15.82 0.67
N TYR A 154 7.69 16.67 0.61
CA TYR A 154 8.07 17.40 -0.58
C TYR A 154 9.17 16.64 -1.33
N MET A 155 8.99 16.46 -2.63
CA MET A 155 10.00 15.86 -3.51
C MET A 155 10.55 16.89 -4.47
N GLU A 156 11.83 17.25 -4.30
CA GLU A 156 12.53 18.24 -5.12
C GLU A 156 12.52 17.87 -6.61
N GLU A 157 12.67 16.57 -6.94
CA GLU A 157 12.64 16.06 -8.32
C GLU A 157 11.37 16.47 -9.10
N TYR A 158 10.23 16.53 -8.40
CA TYR A 158 8.95 16.88 -8.98
C TYR A 158 8.50 18.30 -8.64
N SER A 159 9.28 19.01 -7.80
CA SER A 159 8.92 20.30 -7.21
C SER A 159 7.49 20.33 -6.66
N ALA A 160 7.10 19.26 -5.97
CA ALA A 160 5.73 19.04 -5.52
C ALA A 160 5.66 18.36 -4.15
N ASN A 161 4.61 18.69 -3.41
CA ASN A 161 4.18 17.89 -2.26
C ASN A 161 3.54 16.60 -2.77
N VAL A 162 3.82 15.50 -2.08
CA VAL A 162 3.36 14.17 -2.48
C VAL A 162 2.82 13.41 -1.28
N ILE A 163 1.83 12.57 -1.54
CA ILE A 163 1.45 11.45 -0.68
C ILE A 163 1.96 10.19 -1.34
N GLY A 164 2.76 9.39 -0.65
CA GLY A 164 3.27 8.14 -1.19
C GLY A 164 2.95 6.92 -0.35
N PHE A 165 3.17 5.77 -0.98
CA PHE A 165 3.02 4.45 -0.39
C PHE A 165 4.30 3.64 -0.64
N ALA A 166 4.92 3.19 0.45
CA ALA A 166 6.25 2.62 0.45
C ALA A 166 6.39 1.46 1.42
N HIS A 167 7.51 0.75 1.31
CA HIS A 167 7.94 -0.16 2.35
C HIS A 167 8.47 0.65 3.52
N ASN A 168 8.05 0.28 4.73
CA ASN A 168 8.48 0.88 5.97
C ASN A 168 9.99 0.69 6.12
N SER A 169 10.74 1.79 6.05
CA SER A 169 12.19 1.79 6.13
C SER A 169 12.65 2.21 7.51
N SER A 170 13.82 1.71 7.93
CA SER A 170 14.52 2.19 9.15
C SER A 170 15.56 3.26 8.84
N THR A 171 15.51 3.86 7.64
CA THR A 171 16.40 4.94 7.21
C THR A 171 15.80 6.31 7.52
N LYS A 172 16.67 7.32 7.69
CA LYS A 172 16.21 8.70 7.84
C LYS A 172 15.66 9.24 6.51
N GLY A 173 14.66 10.11 6.60
CA GLY A 173 14.00 10.74 5.46
C GLY A 173 12.76 9.98 4.99
N LEU A 174 12.29 10.31 3.79
CA LEU A 174 11.15 9.65 3.17
C LEU A 174 11.47 8.16 2.90
N PRO A 175 10.51 7.25 3.13
CA PRO A 175 10.70 5.84 2.82
C PRO A 175 10.63 5.67 1.30
N LEU A 176 11.79 5.56 0.64
CA LEU A 176 11.88 5.40 -0.82
C LEU A 176 12.03 3.92 -1.25
N SER A 177 11.71 2.98 -0.36
CA SER A 177 11.80 1.55 -0.63
C SER A 177 10.52 1.02 -1.29
N PRO A 178 10.61 0.23 -2.38
CA PRO A 178 9.45 -0.39 -3.03
C PRO A 178 8.59 -1.23 -2.09
N ALA A 179 7.27 -1.09 -2.20
CA ALA A 179 6.29 -1.91 -1.46
C ALA A 179 5.34 -2.69 -2.37
N LEU A 180 5.35 -2.44 -3.68
CA LEU A 180 4.42 -3.01 -4.64
C LEU A 180 5.18 -3.74 -5.75
N THR A 181 4.55 -4.79 -6.28
CA THR A 181 4.96 -5.36 -7.57
C THR A 181 4.52 -4.45 -8.72
N PRO A 182 5.14 -4.55 -9.91
CA PRO A 182 4.69 -3.82 -11.10
C PRO A 182 3.21 -4.03 -11.44
N GLU A 183 2.69 -5.25 -11.31
CA GLU A 183 1.28 -5.53 -11.52
C GLU A 183 0.37 -4.82 -10.51
N GLN A 184 0.75 -4.81 -9.23
CA GLN A 184 0.01 -4.10 -8.19
C GLN A 184 0.02 -2.58 -8.40
N ALA A 185 1.17 -2.04 -8.77
CA ALA A 185 1.36 -0.63 -9.07
C ALA A 185 0.55 -0.20 -10.31
N TYR A 186 0.54 -1.00 -11.36
CA TYR A 186 -0.29 -0.79 -12.55
C TYR A 186 -1.79 -0.79 -12.23
N ASN A 187 -2.25 -1.78 -11.46
CA ASN A 187 -3.66 -1.86 -11.06
C ASN A 187 -4.06 -0.68 -10.16
N LEU A 188 -3.16 -0.20 -9.30
CA LEU A 188 -3.38 1.00 -8.49
C LEU A 188 -3.49 2.25 -9.37
N ASP A 189 -2.62 2.38 -10.37
CA ASP A 189 -2.62 3.48 -11.33
C ASP A 189 -3.92 3.51 -12.14
N LEU A 190 -4.37 2.38 -12.70
CA LEU A 190 -5.66 2.31 -13.39
C LEU A 190 -6.87 2.70 -12.52
N MET A 191 -6.79 2.54 -11.20
CA MET A 191 -7.87 2.94 -10.28
C MET A 191 -7.87 4.44 -9.97
N ILE A 192 -6.73 5.12 -10.14
CA ILE A 192 -6.54 6.52 -9.75
C ILE A 192 -6.44 7.44 -10.97
N ASP A 193 -5.73 7.02 -12.02
CA ASP A 193 -5.30 7.86 -13.13
C ASP A 193 -5.37 7.12 -14.48
N ASP A 194 -4.23 6.80 -15.11
CA ASP A 194 -4.14 6.45 -16.53
C ASP A 194 -3.40 5.13 -16.83
N GLY A 195 -2.78 4.51 -15.83
CA GLY A 195 -2.03 3.26 -15.98
C GLY A 195 -0.63 3.45 -16.59
N TYR A 196 -0.12 4.68 -16.70
CA TYR A 196 1.24 4.98 -17.14
C TYR A 196 2.13 5.44 -15.97
N PRO A 197 3.22 4.72 -15.66
CA PRO A 197 4.00 4.90 -14.43
C PRO A 197 4.65 6.29 -14.27
N LYS A 198 4.78 7.07 -15.34
CA LYS A 198 5.48 8.36 -15.37
C LYS A 198 4.61 9.54 -15.77
N LYS A 199 3.30 9.34 -15.89
CA LYS A 199 2.36 10.39 -16.33
C LYS A 199 1.29 10.62 -15.28
N GLY A 200 0.60 11.74 -15.43
CA GLY A 200 -0.48 12.09 -14.54
C GLY A 200 -0.06 12.52 -13.14
N SER A 201 -1.00 12.35 -12.22
CA SER A 201 -0.95 12.70 -10.82
C SER A 201 -0.36 11.58 -9.96
N LEU A 202 -0.51 10.32 -10.38
CA LEU A 202 0.08 9.16 -9.73
C LEU A 202 1.33 8.72 -10.49
N LEU A 203 2.47 8.67 -9.80
CA LEU A 203 3.74 8.24 -10.41
C LEU A 203 4.27 7.02 -9.69
N SER A 204 4.90 6.14 -10.44
CA SER A 204 5.65 5.02 -9.90
C SER A 204 7.15 5.25 -9.98
N ILE A 205 7.81 5.00 -8.86
CA ILE A 205 9.24 5.17 -8.67
C ILE A 205 9.83 3.78 -8.40
N GLY A 206 10.89 3.43 -9.14
CA GLY A 206 11.73 2.27 -8.86
C GLY A 206 13.01 2.66 -8.14
N THR A 207 13.87 1.68 -7.89
CA THR A 207 15.24 1.94 -7.43
C THR A 207 16.23 1.92 -8.60
N GLU A 208 17.48 2.30 -8.35
CA GLU A 208 18.54 2.23 -9.35
C GLU A 208 18.76 0.81 -9.90
N THR A 209 18.56 -0.22 -9.05
CA THR A 209 18.74 -1.63 -9.40
C THR A 209 17.46 -2.29 -9.91
N ASN A 210 16.30 -1.90 -9.36
CA ASN A 210 15.01 -2.51 -9.64
C ASN A 210 14.06 -1.46 -10.21
N LYS A 211 13.98 -1.41 -11.54
CA LYS A 211 13.10 -0.47 -12.23
C LYS A 211 11.70 -1.05 -12.33
N CYS A 212 10.77 -0.41 -11.62
CA CYS A 212 9.33 -0.65 -11.74
C CYS A 212 8.81 -0.56 -13.20
N GLU A 213 9.48 0.23 -14.02
CA GLU A 213 9.11 0.50 -15.41
C GLU A 213 10.23 0.17 -16.40
N LEU A 214 9.81 -0.19 -17.62
CA LEU A 214 10.67 -0.41 -18.77
C LEU A 214 10.04 0.30 -19.98
N ALA A 215 10.82 1.16 -20.64
CA ALA A 215 10.40 1.89 -21.82
C ALA A 215 9.12 2.74 -21.65
N GLY A 216 8.84 3.23 -20.44
CA GLY A 216 7.66 4.06 -20.14
C GLY A 216 6.40 3.27 -19.76
N GLU A 217 6.51 1.95 -19.57
CA GLU A 217 5.42 1.06 -19.17
C GLU A 217 5.81 0.23 -17.95
N TYR A 218 4.83 -0.28 -17.20
CA TYR A 218 5.07 -1.16 -16.06
C TYR A 218 5.70 -2.49 -16.49
N LYS A 219 6.68 -2.96 -15.71
CA LYS A 219 7.39 -4.21 -15.99
C LYS A 219 6.62 -5.42 -15.46
N MET A 220 5.55 -5.82 -16.14
CA MET A 220 4.55 -6.81 -15.68
C MET A 220 5.08 -8.25 -15.47
N GLU A 221 6.30 -8.58 -15.88
CA GLU A 221 6.85 -9.95 -15.85
C GLU A 221 7.49 -10.35 -14.51
N GLN A 222 7.42 -9.51 -13.47
CA GLN A 222 8.10 -9.76 -12.19
C GLN A 222 7.16 -9.69 -10.99
N ASP A 223 7.20 -10.75 -10.17
CA ASP A 223 6.53 -10.82 -8.85
C ASP A 223 7.50 -10.39 -7.73
N ILE A 224 8.22 -9.29 -7.95
CA ILE A 224 9.19 -8.72 -7.00
C ILE A 224 8.72 -7.30 -6.65
N LEU A 225 8.93 -6.90 -5.39
CA LEU A 225 8.67 -5.54 -4.95
C LEU A 225 9.67 -4.57 -5.59
N GLU A 226 9.25 -3.87 -6.62
CA GLU A 226 10.09 -2.94 -7.39
C GLU A 226 9.47 -1.54 -7.51
N CYS A 227 8.20 -1.38 -7.12
CA CYS A 227 7.45 -0.15 -7.25
C CYS A 227 7.14 0.50 -5.91
N LEU A 228 7.46 1.79 -5.83
CA LEU A 228 6.90 2.76 -4.90
C LEU A 228 5.93 3.65 -5.69
N ILE A 229 4.89 4.16 -5.03
CA ILE A 229 3.89 5.01 -5.67
C ILE A 229 3.80 6.33 -4.92
N ILE A 230 3.72 7.44 -5.66
CA ILE A 230 3.47 8.78 -5.14
C ILE A 230 2.30 9.43 -5.88
N ASN A 231 1.54 10.25 -5.19
CA ASN A 231 0.47 11.08 -5.75
C ASN A 231 0.77 12.54 -5.43
N LYS A 232 0.84 13.38 -6.46
CA LYS A 232 1.07 14.82 -6.30
C LYS A 232 -0.18 15.49 -5.70
N ILE A 233 0.06 16.38 -4.74
CA ILE A 233 -0.98 17.14 -4.03
C ILE A 233 -0.75 18.66 -4.09
#